data_AF-F0XKV9-F1
#
_entry.id   AF-F0XKV9-F1
#
_cell.length_a   1.000
_cell.length_b   1.000
_cell.length_c   1.000
_cell.angle_alpha   90.00
_cell.angle_beta   90.00
_cell.angle_gamma   90.00
#
_symmetry.space_group_name_H-M   'P 1'
#
loop_
_entity.id
_entity.type
_entity.pdbx_description
1 polymer ?
#
loop_
_entity_poly.entity_id
_entity_poly.type
_entity_poly.pdbx_seq_one_letter_code
_entity_poly.pdbx_strand_id
1 'polypeptide(L)'
;MKQRKRTRTADSSDNESLDSTSGERGDKLASAPPMINDIDWRGVICKFLDKPTKTENDDLWVALQDVRTRYLEMKDCATEGLKSDGAMEPNYITIHRINCNEGESDGELSLGVPWPVRNADGYTHLRGREIISNLELHLERNKWVAFIVYKDYSCCTIHEDDSLKFQPNEKEEDTVS
;
A
#
# COMPACT_ATOMS: atom_id res chain seq x y z
N MET A 1 12.12 -61.02 30.41
CA MET A 1 11.39 -62.26 30.79
C MET A 1 10.86 -62.15 32.22
N LYS A 2 9.54 -62.00 32.40
CA LYS A 2 8.68 -62.71 33.38
C LYS A 2 7.34 -61.98 33.46
N GLN A 3 6.33 -62.64 32.92
CA GLN A 3 4.91 -62.29 33.06
C GLN A 3 4.44 -62.50 34.49
N ARG A 4 3.45 -61.71 34.93
CA ARG A 4 2.40 -62.19 35.83
C ARG A 4 1.05 -61.56 35.45
N LYS A 5 0.21 -62.40 34.82
CA LYS A 5 -1.25 -62.28 34.80
C LYS A 5 -1.80 -62.60 36.19
N ARG A 6 -2.90 -61.97 36.59
CA ARG A 6 -3.95 -62.62 37.40
C ARG A 6 -5.30 -61.92 37.22
N THR A 7 -6.32 -62.74 37.41
CA THR A 7 -7.66 -62.73 36.85
C THR A 7 -8.69 -62.39 37.93
N ARG A 8 -9.69 -61.57 37.56
CA ARG A 8 -11.15 -61.69 37.75
C ARG A 8 -11.70 -62.36 39.03
N THR A 9 -12.59 -61.65 39.73
CA THR A 9 -13.78 -62.19 40.41
C THR A 9 -14.97 -61.24 40.21
N ALA A 10 -16.16 -61.83 40.11
CA ALA A 10 -17.47 -61.18 39.96
C ALA A 10 -18.24 -61.28 41.29
N ASP A 11 -19.14 -60.33 41.55
CA ASP A 11 -20.38 -60.41 42.34
C ASP A 11 -21.06 -59.04 42.17
N SER A 12 -22.18 -58.88 41.47
CA SER A 12 -23.55 -59.38 41.70
C SER A 12 -24.14 -58.92 43.04
N SER A 13 -24.90 -57.82 43.02
CA SER A 13 -26.02 -57.62 43.94
C SER A 13 -26.98 -56.59 43.37
N ASP A 14 -28.13 -57.09 42.93
CA ASP A 14 -29.32 -56.33 42.57
C ASP A 14 -29.95 -55.72 43.83
N ASN A 15 -30.43 -54.48 43.73
CA ASN A 15 -31.59 -54.10 44.54
C ASN A 15 -32.44 -53.10 43.77
N GLU A 16 -33.61 -53.58 43.33
CA GLU A 16 -34.69 -52.79 42.79
C GLU A 16 -35.40 -52.05 43.93
N SER A 17 -35.70 -50.77 43.75
CA SER A 17 -36.87 -50.17 44.40
C SER A 17 -37.30 -48.92 43.63
N LEU A 18 -38.35 -49.09 42.84
CA LEU A 18 -39.23 -48.03 42.36
C LEU A 18 -40.37 -47.93 43.37
N ASP A 19 -40.61 -46.76 43.97
CA ASP A 19 -41.96 -46.19 43.99
C ASP A 19 -41.99 -44.70 44.43
N SER A 20 -42.73 -43.89 43.66
CA SER A 20 -43.58 -42.71 43.97
C SER A 20 -43.12 -41.68 45.03
N THR A 21 -43.25 -40.35 44.89
CA THR A 21 -44.37 -39.55 44.37
C THR A 21 -43.94 -38.08 44.25
N SER A 22 -44.46 -37.37 43.23
CA SER A 22 -44.88 -35.95 43.19
C SER A 22 -44.02 -34.87 43.89
N GLY A 23 -43.50 -33.93 43.09
CA GLY A 23 -43.06 -32.63 43.60
C GLY A 23 -42.42 -31.73 42.53
N GLU A 24 -43.21 -31.29 41.54
CA GLU A 24 -42.81 -30.13 40.73
C GLU A 24 -42.78 -28.87 41.61
N ARG A 25 -41.59 -28.43 42.00
CA ARG A 25 -41.29 -27.00 42.19
C ARG A 25 -39.92 -26.72 41.62
N GLY A 26 -39.93 -26.08 40.46
CA GLY A 26 -38.74 -25.66 39.76
C GLY A 26 -38.00 -24.59 40.55
N ASP A 27 -36.81 -24.96 41.01
CA ASP A 27 -35.73 -24.01 41.17
C ASP A 27 -34.81 -24.19 39.97
N LYS A 28 -34.90 -23.22 39.06
CA LYS A 28 -34.06 -23.09 37.87
C LYS A 28 -32.60 -23.01 38.33
N LEU A 29 -31.93 -24.16 38.36
CA LEU A 29 -30.49 -24.21 38.29
C LEU A 29 -30.12 -23.42 37.03
N ALA A 30 -29.50 -22.26 37.19
CA ALA A 30 -28.98 -21.49 36.09
C ALA A 30 -27.97 -22.39 35.35
N SER A 31 -28.43 -23.08 34.31
CA SER A 31 -27.57 -23.71 33.32
C SER A 31 -26.67 -22.61 32.82
N ALA A 32 -25.39 -22.69 33.20
CA ALA A 32 -24.37 -21.86 32.58
C ALA A 32 -24.57 -21.94 31.05
N PRO A 33 -24.49 -20.82 30.32
CA PRO A 33 -24.46 -20.87 28.87
C PRO A 33 -23.36 -21.85 28.46
N PRO A 34 -23.57 -22.74 27.46
CA PRO A 34 -22.50 -23.58 26.97
C PRO A 34 -21.35 -22.65 26.55
N MET A 35 -20.18 -22.84 27.15
CA MET A 35 -18.96 -22.22 26.68
C MET A 35 -18.69 -22.80 25.29
N ILE A 36 -19.23 -22.15 24.26
CA ILE A 36 -18.76 -22.33 22.90
C ILE A 36 -17.30 -21.92 22.93
N ASN A 37 -16.39 -22.81 22.51
CA ASN A 37 -15.20 -22.47 21.70
C ASN A 37 -14.30 -23.68 21.38
N ASP A 38 -14.84 -24.89 21.20
CA ASP A 38 -14.12 -25.91 20.42
C ASP A 38 -14.30 -25.60 18.93
N ILE A 39 -13.59 -24.57 18.48
CA ILE A 39 -13.45 -24.31 17.05
C ILE A 39 -12.67 -25.50 16.49
N ASP A 40 -13.29 -26.26 15.58
CA ASP A 40 -12.61 -27.27 14.78
C ASP A 40 -11.63 -26.58 13.81
N TRP A 41 -10.49 -26.17 14.37
CA TRP A 41 -9.44 -25.46 13.65
C TRP A 41 -8.95 -26.27 12.46
N ARG A 42 -8.95 -27.61 12.55
CA ARG A 42 -8.56 -28.48 11.44
C ARG A 42 -9.58 -28.40 10.32
N GLY A 43 -10.87 -28.52 10.64
CA GLY A 43 -11.94 -28.35 9.67
C GLY A 43 -11.90 -27.00 8.97
N VAL A 44 -11.59 -25.92 9.71
CA VAL A 44 -11.42 -24.58 9.16
C VAL A 44 -10.23 -24.52 8.19
N ILE A 45 -9.06 -25.03 8.57
CA ILE A 45 -7.86 -25.03 7.72
C ILE A 45 -8.07 -25.91 6.48
N CYS A 46 -8.62 -27.12 6.63
CA CYS A 46 -8.94 -28.00 5.51
C CYS A 46 -9.91 -27.33 4.54
N LYS A 47 -10.96 -26.67 5.04
CA LYS A 47 -11.90 -25.91 4.20
C LYS A 47 -11.22 -24.75 3.47
N PHE A 48 -10.33 -24.02 4.14
CA PHE A 48 -9.56 -22.94 3.52
C PHE A 48 -8.63 -23.44 2.41
N LEU A 49 -8.02 -24.62 2.58
CA LEU A 49 -7.13 -25.24 1.61
C LEU A 49 -7.83 -26.07 0.53
N ASP A 50 -9.17 -26.12 0.55
CA ASP A 50 -10.01 -27.01 -0.27
C ASP A 50 -9.54 -28.48 -0.20
N LYS A 51 -9.32 -28.95 1.02
CA LYS A 51 -8.91 -30.32 1.34
C LYS A 51 -9.96 -31.02 2.20
N PRO A 52 -10.07 -32.36 2.10
CA PRO A 52 -10.93 -33.11 3.00
C PRO A 52 -10.45 -33.01 4.45
N THR A 53 -11.37 -33.05 5.41
CA THR A 53 -11.07 -32.96 6.85
C THR A 53 -10.16 -34.07 7.38
N LYS A 54 -10.07 -35.19 6.64
CA LYS A 54 -9.23 -36.36 6.94
C LYS A 54 -7.88 -36.37 6.20
N THR A 55 -7.48 -35.28 5.54
CA THR A 55 -6.14 -35.16 4.92
C THR A 55 -5.05 -35.46 5.96
N GLU A 56 -3.96 -36.11 5.58
CA GLU A 56 -2.85 -36.38 6.51
C GLU A 56 -2.10 -35.09 6.88
N ASN A 57 -1.42 -35.07 8.03
CA ASN A 57 -0.74 -33.86 8.49
C ASN A 57 0.36 -33.40 7.54
N ASP A 58 1.09 -34.33 6.92
CA ASP A 58 2.18 -33.99 6.01
C ASP A 58 1.65 -33.32 4.74
N ASP A 59 0.57 -33.84 4.16
CA ASP A 59 -0.13 -33.23 3.04
C ASP A 59 -0.72 -31.85 3.39
N LEU A 60 -1.23 -31.70 4.61
CA LEU A 60 -1.75 -30.43 5.11
C LEU A 60 -0.64 -29.39 5.24
N TRP A 61 0.53 -29.79 5.75
CA TRP A 61 1.70 -28.93 5.85
C TRP A 61 2.22 -28.49 4.49
N VAL A 62 2.27 -29.40 3.52
CA VAL A 62 2.66 -29.07 2.14
C VAL A 62 1.69 -28.05 1.53
N ALA A 63 0.38 -28.24 1.69
CA ALA A 63 -0.62 -27.30 1.20
C ALA A 63 -0.50 -25.92 1.86
N LEU A 64 -0.21 -25.85 3.16
CA LEU A 64 0.04 -24.59 3.85
C LEU A 64 1.29 -23.87 3.35
N GLN A 65 2.39 -24.61 3.11
CA GLN A 65 3.61 -24.03 2.56
C GLN A 65 3.39 -23.52 1.14
N ASP A 66 2.65 -24.25 0.32
CA ASP A 66 2.29 -23.84 -1.04
C ASP A 66 1.44 -22.55 -1.04
N VAL A 67 0.42 -22.44 -0.18
CA VAL A 67 -0.32 -21.18 -0.01
C VAL A 67 0.57 -20.05 0.50
N ARG A 68 1.46 -20.33 1.45
CA ARG A 68 2.43 -19.34 1.94
C ARG A 68 3.36 -18.87 0.83
N THR A 69 3.90 -19.77 0.02
CA THR A 69 4.78 -19.45 -1.09
C THR A 69 4.04 -18.60 -2.12
N ARG A 70 2.84 -18.99 -2.56
CA ARG A 70 2.03 -18.17 -3.47
C ARG A 70 1.69 -16.81 -2.91
N TYR A 71 1.37 -16.74 -1.61
CA TYR A 71 1.14 -15.46 -0.94
C TYR A 71 2.40 -14.60 -0.94
N LEU A 72 3.57 -15.18 -0.65
CA LEU A 72 4.84 -14.47 -0.68
C LEU A 72 5.21 -14.05 -2.11
N GLU A 73 5.04 -14.89 -3.12
CA GLU A 73 5.27 -14.56 -4.53
C GLU A 73 4.32 -13.45 -5.01
N MET A 74 3.05 -13.50 -4.62
CA MET A 74 2.08 -12.43 -4.89
C MET A 74 2.43 -11.16 -4.14
N LYS A 75 2.84 -11.27 -2.87
CA LYS A 75 3.29 -10.14 -2.06
C LYS A 75 4.56 -9.55 -2.64
N ASP A 76 5.48 -10.37 -3.15
CA ASP A 76 6.76 -9.95 -3.71
C ASP A 76 6.53 -9.28 -5.06
N CYS A 77 5.67 -9.83 -5.93
CA CYS A 77 5.18 -9.16 -7.14
C CYS A 77 4.46 -7.84 -6.81
N ALA A 78 3.63 -7.83 -5.77
CA ALA A 78 2.96 -6.63 -5.30
C ALA A 78 3.99 -5.62 -4.79
N THR A 79 4.99 -6.03 -4.01
CA THR A 79 6.05 -5.15 -3.46
C THR A 79 7.09 -4.74 -4.48
N GLU A 80 7.37 -5.50 -5.53
CA GLU A 80 8.17 -5.05 -6.68
C GLU A 80 7.40 -3.99 -7.48
N GLY A 81 6.06 -4.04 -7.49
CA GLY A 81 5.18 -2.95 -7.93
C GLY A 81 4.86 -1.88 -6.86
N LEU A 82 5.30 -2.08 -5.61
CA LEU A 82 4.92 -1.33 -4.41
C LEU A 82 6.13 -1.17 -3.46
N LYS A 83 7.32 -0.85 -4.00
CA LYS A 83 8.47 -0.34 -3.23
C LYS A 83 8.23 1.13 -2.84
N SER A 84 7.01 1.44 -2.44
CA SER A 84 6.60 2.67 -1.79
C SER A 84 5.72 2.27 -0.63
N ASP A 85 6.24 2.45 0.57
CA ASP A 85 5.64 2.18 1.88
C ASP A 85 4.18 2.63 2.01
N GLY A 86 3.38 1.83 2.73
CA GLY A 86 2.44 2.32 3.75
C GLY A 86 1.15 3.05 3.32
N ALA A 87 1.05 3.56 2.12
CA ALA A 87 -0.16 4.04 1.50
C ALA A 87 -0.01 3.80 0.00
N MET A 88 -1.05 3.35 -0.68
CA MET A 88 -1.10 3.51 -2.12
C MET A 88 -1.25 5.01 -2.37
N GLU A 89 -0.16 5.76 -2.20
CA GLU A 89 -0.12 7.19 -2.44
C GLU A 89 -0.46 7.35 -3.93
N PRO A 90 -1.55 8.03 -4.27
CA PRO A 90 -1.96 8.12 -5.66
C PRO A 90 -0.80 8.76 -6.42
N ASN A 91 -0.28 8.02 -7.40
CA ASN A 91 0.84 8.48 -8.20
C ASN A 91 0.47 9.80 -8.87
N TYR A 92 1.27 10.83 -8.63
CA TYR A 92 1.08 12.13 -9.27
C TYR A 92 2.27 12.51 -10.12
N ILE A 93 2.00 13.35 -11.11
CA ILE A 93 3.05 14.01 -11.88
C ILE A 93 2.95 15.52 -11.64
N THR A 94 4.11 16.17 -11.61
CA THR A 94 4.15 17.63 -11.65
C THR A 94 4.31 18.06 -13.10
N ILE A 95 3.39 18.89 -13.59
CA ILE A 95 3.52 19.57 -14.88
C ILE A 95 3.80 21.04 -14.61
N HIS A 96 4.89 21.54 -15.18
CA HIS A 96 5.25 22.94 -15.12
C HIS A 96 4.56 23.68 -16.27
N ARG A 97 3.80 24.73 -15.96
CA ARG A 97 3.14 25.60 -16.95
C ARG A 97 3.92 26.90 -17.02
N ILE A 98 4.46 27.23 -18.17
CA ILE A 98 5.27 28.41 -18.39
C ILE A 98 4.47 29.38 -19.25
N ASN A 99 4.07 30.50 -18.66
CA ASN A 99 3.39 31.59 -19.37
C ASN A 99 4.42 32.68 -19.69
N CYS A 100 4.62 32.95 -20.98
CA CYS A 100 5.52 34.01 -21.44
C CYS A 100 4.69 35.25 -21.78
N ASN A 101 5.00 36.39 -21.17
CA ASN A 101 4.27 37.64 -21.46
C ASN A 101 4.65 38.28 -22.81
N GLU A 102 5.78 37.90 -23.40
CA GLU A 102 6.19 38.33 -24.74
C GLU A 102 5.61 37.44 -25.85
N GLY A 103 5.24 36.20 -25.51
CA GLY A 103 4.76 35.21 -26.47
C GLY A 103 3.25 35.25 -26.64
N GLU A 104 2.79 35.06 -27.88
CA GLU A 104 1.36 34.95 -28.21
C GLU A 104 0.80 33.53 -27.94
N SER A 105 1.61 32.62 -27.37
CA SER A 105 1.23 31.23 -27.15
C SER A 105 0.51 31.01 -25.81
N ASP A 106 -0.41 30.04 -25.79
CA ASP A 106 -1.26 29.66 -24.64
C ASP A 106 -0.49 29.01 -23.45
N GLY A 107 0.81 29.26 -23.35
CA GLY A 107 1.70 28.69 -22.34
C GLY A 107 2.30 27.33 -22.73
N GLU A 108 3.53 27.09 -22.28
CA GLU A 108 4.29 25.86 -22.54
C GLU A 108 4.14 24.89 -21.35
N LEU A 109 3.88 23.61 -21.64
CA LEU A 109 3.80 22.55 -20.62
C LEU A 109 5.09 21.72 -20.63
N SER A 110 5.70 21.50 -19.47
CA SER A 110 6.95 20.75 -19.36
C SER A 110 6.95 19.80 -18.16
N LEU A 111 7.57 18.63 -18.31
CA LEU A 111 7.71 17.66 -17.21
C LEU A 111 8.90 17.99 -16.30
N GLY A 112 9.99 18.48 -16.88
CA GLY A 112 11.14 18.90 -16.08
C GLY A 112 11.04 20.37 -15.69
N VAL A 113 11.72 20.69 -14.58
CA VAL A 113 11.75 22.03 -14.00
C VAL A 113 12.29 23.03 -15.04
N PRO A 114 11.56 24.13 -15.31
CA PRO A 114 12.01 25.13 -16.25
C PRO A 114 13.24 25.89 -15.72
N TRP A 115 14.08 26.37 -16.64
CA TRP A 115 15.28 27.12 -16.28
C TRP A 115 15.34 28.48 -16.99
N PRO A 116 15.94 29.49 -16.35
CA PRO A 116 16.07 30.82 -16.92
C PRO A 116 17.10 30.85 -18.04
N VAL A 117 16.75 31.59 -19.10
CA VAL A 117 17.58 31.94 -20.24
C VAL A 117 17.44 33.44 -20.46
N ARG A 118 18.55 34.13 -20.70
CA ARG A 118 18.51 35.55 -21.06
C ARG A 118 18.08 35.66 -22.53
N ASN A 119 16.99 36.37 -22.78
CA ASN A 119 16.60 36.75 -24.14
C ASN A 119 17.49 37.89 -24.66
N ALA A 120 17.48 38.09 -25.98
CA ALA A 120 18.24 39.16 -26.64
C ALA A 120 17.88 40.55 -26.08
N ASP A 121 16.63 40.72 -25.65
CA ASP A 121 16.08 41.95 -25.12
C ASP A 121 16.37 42.16 -23.62
N GLY A 122 17.20 41.30 -23.01
CA GLY A 122 17.63 41.42 -21.61
C GLY A 122 16.67 40.85 -20.57
N TYR A 123 15.45 40.48 -20.97
CA TYR A 123 14.48 39.82 -20.10
C TYR A 123 14.90 38.38 -19.76
N THR A 124 14.51 37.95 -18.55
CA THR A 124 14.65 36.56 -18.14
C THR A 124 13.45 35.76 -18.66
N HIS A 125 13.72 34.89 -19.64
CA HIS A 125 12.77 33.96 -20.22
C HIS A 125 12.96 32.57 -19.62
N LEU A 126 11.89 31.80 -19.45
CA LEU A 126 11.97 30.43 -18.95
C LEU A 126 11.81 29.45 -20.10
N ARG A 127 12.71 28.46 -20.20
CA ARG A 127 12.56 27.33 -21.12
C ARG A 127 12.18 26.07 -20.35
N GLY A 128 11.20 25.34 -20.88
CA GLY A 128 10.80 24.04 -20.35
C GLY A 128 11.76 22.92 -20.74
N ARG A 129 11.76 21.87 -19.92
CA ARG A 129 12.40 20.58 -20.24
C ARG A 129 11.34 19.54 -20.54
N GLU A 130 11.53 18.72 -21.58
CA GLU A 130 10.62 17.62 -21.92
C GLU A 130 9.19 18.15 -22.14
N ILE A 131 9.05 18.89 -23.25
CA ILE A 131 7.82 19.61 -23.58
C ILE A 131 6.68 18.64 -23.88
N ILE A 132 5.53 18.89 -23.27
CA ILE A 132 4.29 18.19 -23.54
C ILE A 132 3.55 18.99 -24.61
N SER A 133 3.66 18.56 -25.87
CA SER A 133 2.95 19.18 -27.00
C SER A 133 1.44 18.87 -27.01
N ASN A 134 1.04 17.73 -26.45
CA ASN A 134 -0.36 17.33 -26.33
C ASN A 134 -0.57 16.62 -24.99
N LEU A 135 -1.29 17.31 -24.08
CA LEU A 135 -1.56 16.82 -22.74
C LEU A 135 -2.45 15.57 -22.75
N GLU A 136 -3.47 15.53 -23.59
CA GLU A 136 -4.43 14.42 -23.66
C GLU A 136 -3.71 13.12 -24.05
N LEU A 137 -2.93 13.15 -25.14
CA LEU A 137 -2.13 12.00 -25.58
C LEU A 137 -1.08 11.59 -24.53
N HIS A 138 -0.51 12.55 -23.82
CA HIS A 138 0.44 12.26 -22.74
C HIS A 138 -0.23 11.48 -21.60
N LEU A 139 -1.45 11.86 -21.20
CA LEU A 139 -2.21 11.18 -20.16
C LEU A 139 -2.74 9.81 -20.60
N GLU A 140 -3.16 9.67 -21.86
CA GLU A 140 -3.55 8.37 -22.41
C GLU A 140 -2.43 7.32 -22.34
N ARG A 141 -1.19 7.76 -22.54
CA ARG A 141 0.02 6.92 -22.45
C ARG A 141 0.46 6.66 -21.02
N ASN A 142 0.10 7.52 -20.07
CA ASN A 142 0.53 7.46 -18.67
C ASN A 142 -0.65 7.18 -17.73
N LYS A 143 -1.33 6.03 -17.92
CA LYS A 143 -2.49 5.62 -17.11
C LYS A 143 -2.19 5.30 -15.66
N TRP A 144 -0.92 5.26 -15.27
CA TRP A 144 -0.49 5.08 -13.90
C TRP A 144 -0.65 6.35 -13.05
N VAL A 145 -0.88 7.50 -13.69
CA VAL A 145 -1.08 8.81 -13.05
C VAL A 145 -2.51 8.92 -12.52
N ALA A 146 -2.65 9.14 -11.22
CA ALA A 146 -3.92 9.34 -10.53
C ALA A 146 -4.37 10.81 -10.53
N PHE A 147 -3.42 11.76 -10.40
CA PHE A 147 -3.70 13.20 -10.49
C PHE A 147 -2.47 13.99 -10.96
N ILE A 148 -2.70 15.25 -11.34
CA ILE A 148 -1.67 16.16 -11.84
C ILE A 148 -1.53 17.33 -10.88
N VAL A 149 -0.30 17.70 -10.55
CA VAL A 149 0.03 18.92 -9.83
C VAL A 149 0.58 19.93 -10.83
N TYR A 150 -0.07 21.07 -10.98
CA TYR A 150 0.45 22.15 -11.82
C TYR A 150 1.32 23.09 -11.00
N LYS A 151 2.47 23.46 -11.56
CA LYS A 151 3.29 24.58 -11.07
C LYS A 151 3.34 25.64 -12.16
N ASP A 152 2.72 26.78 -11.88
CA ASP A 152 2.66 27.90 -12.81
C ASP A 152 3.88 28.80 -12.66
N TYR A 153 4.45 29.19 -13.79
CA TYR A 153 5.56 30.13 -13.90
C TYR A 153 5.18 31.23 -14.89
N SER A 154 5.63 32.44 -14.61
CA SER A 154 5.54 33.59 -15.51
C SER A 154 6.92 34.13 -15.81
N CYS A 155 7.20 34.45 -17.06
CA CYS A 155 8.47 35.04 -17.49
C CYS A 155 8.25 36.20 -18.46
N CYS A 156 9.33 36.93 -18.75
CA CYS A 156 9.28 38.19 -19.51
C CYS A 156 8.31 39.23 -18.92
N THR A 157 8.12 39.22 -17.59
CA THR A 157 7.50 40.34 -16.88
C THR A 157 8.43 41.53 -16.97
N ILE A 158 7.93 42.65 -17.47
CA ILE A 158 8.63 43.94 -17.37
C ILE A 158 8.64 44.30 -15.88
N HIS A 159 9.74 44.01 -15.19
CA HIS A 159 9.97 44.59 -13.87
C HIS A 159 10.38 46.04 -14.11
N GLU A 160 9.52 47.00 -13.75
CA GLU A 160 9.85 48.44 -13.78
C GLU A 160 11.01 48.83 -12.84
N ASP A 161 11.65 47.85 -12.17
CA ASP A 161 12.52 48.08 -11.02
C ASP A 161 13.93 47.43 -11.15
N ASP A 162 14.37 47.09 -12.37
CA ASP A 162 15.73 46.55 -12.60
C ASP A 162 16.71 47.59 -13.20
N SER A 163 16.37 48.88 -13.09
CA SER A 163 17.26 49.99 -13.46
C SER A 163 18.44 50.19 -12.47
N LEU A 164 18.54 49.40 -11.41
CA LEU A 164 19.55 49.56 -10.36
C LEU A 164 20.16 48.23 -9.93
N LYS A 165 20.79 47.47 -10.83
CA LYS A 165 21.79 46.44 -10.44
C LYS A 165 22.64 45.90 -11.58
N PHE A 166 23.27 46.79 -12.35
CA PHE A 166 24.58 46.49 -12.95
C PHE A 166 25.40 47.77 -12.88
N GLN A 167 26.12 47.97 -11.77
CA GLN A 167 27.32 48.79 -11.82
C GLN A 167 28.46 47.87 -12.28
N PRO A 168 29.03 48.06 -13.48
CA PRO A 168 30.35 47.53 -13.76
C PRO A 168 31.31 48.32 -12.88
N ASN A 169 31.94 47.68 -11.90
CA ASN A 169 33.08 48.27 -11.23
C ASN A 169 34.18 48.45 -12.28
N GLU A 170 34.37 49.69 -12.72
CA GLU A 170 35.58 50.09 -13.41
C GLU A 170 36.72 50.26 -12.39
N LYS A 171 37.93 49.88 -12.84
CA LYS A 171 39.27 50.34 -12.42
C LYS A 171 39.90 49.67 -11.20
N GLU A 172 40.90 48.85 -11.48
CA GLU A 172 42.22 49.00 -10.84
C GLU A 172 43.26 49.10 -11.97
N GLU A 173 43.69 50.33 -12.21
CA GLU A 173 45.01 50.61 -12.76
C GLU A 173 46.03 50.23 -11.70
N ASP A 174 46.98 49.35 -12.02
CA ASP A 174 48.26 49.31 -11.32
C ASP A 174 49.38 49.37 -12.36
N THR A 175 50.02 50.54 -12.36
CA THR A 175 51.36 50.77 -12.88
C THR A 175 52.38 50.38 -11.79
N VAL A 176 53.65 50.27 -12.19
CA VAL A 176 54.88 50.02 -11.40
C VAL A 176 55.30 48.54 -11.44
N SER A 177 56.48 48.14 -11.96
CA SER A 177 57.73 48.84 -12.27
C SER A 177 58.54 48.11 -13.34
#